data_AF-A0A2X4TUB3-F1
#
_entry.id   AF-A0A2X4TUB3-F1
#
_cell.length_a   1.000
_cell.length_b   1.000
_cell.length_c   1.000
_cell.angle_alpha   90.00
_cell.angle_beta   90.00
_cell.angle_gamma   90.00
#
_symmetry.space_group_name_H-M   'P 1'
#
loop_
_entity.id
_entity.type
_entity.pdbx_description
1 polymer ?
#
loop_
_entity_poly.entity_id
_entity_poly.type
_entity_poly.pdbx_seq_one_letter_code
_entity_poly.pdbx_strand_id
1 'polypeptide(L)'
;MVQEILAASGALLNEIDALAFGRGPGSFTGVRIGIGIAQGLALGANLPMIGVSTLATMAQGAWRKTGATRVLAAIDARMGEVYWAEYQRNAQGVWLGEETEAVLKPEQVGERLEQLSGQWATVGTGWSAWARSGAGLRSVALRWGGVAPGG
;
A
#
# COMPACT_ATOMS: atom_id res chain seq x y z
N MET A 1 20.24 6.84 -6.27
CA MET A 1 19.34 6.67 -5.10
C MET A 1 19.92 5.80 -3.98
N VAL A 2 20.04 4.47 -4.09
CA VAL A 2 20.52 3.64 -2.95
C VAL A 2 21.92 4.06 -2.47
N GLN A 3 22.86 4.18 -3.39
CA GLN A 3 24.22 4.64 -3.10
C GLN A 3 24.24 6.05 -2.50
N GLU A 4 23.41 6.97 -3.00
CA GLU A 4 23.30 8.34 -2.48
C GLU A 4 22.79 8.35 -1.03
N ILE A 5 21.80 7.53 -0.69
CA ILE A 5 21.25 7.45 0.67
C ILE A 5 22.29 6.91 1.65
N LEU A 6 23.00 5.84 1.27
CA LEU A 6 24.09 5.27 2.08
C LEU A 6 25.21 6.30 2.31
N ALA A 7 25.63 6.99 1.25
CA ALA A 7 26.63 8.03 1.34
C ALA A 7 26.18 9.20 2.25
N ALA A 8 24.91 9.62 2.13
CA ALA A 8 24.35 10.69 2.95
C ALA A 8 24.19 10.32 4.43
N SER A 9 23.97 9.03 4.74
CA SER A 9 23.91 8.55 6.12
C SER A 9 25.27 8.18 6.70
N GLY A 10 26.34 8.19 5.89
CA GLY A 10 27.67 7.71 6.29
C GLY A 10 27.70 6.22 6.63
N ALA A 11 26.75 5.44 6.12
CA ALA A 11 26.62 4.02 6.41
C ALA A 11 27.08 3.18 5.22
N LEU A 12 27.65 2.03 5.51
CA LEU A 12 27.95 1.00 4.53
C LEU A 12 26.80 0.00 4.45
N LEU A 13 26.69 -0.67 3.29
CA LEU A 13 25.63 -1.67 3.08
C LEU A 13 25.72 -2.84 4.07
N ASN A 14 26.94 -3.20 4.52
CA ASN A 14 27.19 -4.26 5.49
C ASN A 14 26.98 -3.82 6.96
N GLU A 15 26.66 -2.56 7.20
CA GLU A 15 26.28 -2.03 8.53
C GLU A 15 24.76 -2.01 8.74
N ILE A 16 23.99 -2.43 7.73
CA ILE A 16 22.55 -2.55 7.81
C ILE A 16 22.18 -3.90 8.42
N ASP A 17 21.17 -3.94 9.29
CA ASP A 17 20.71 -5.18 9.93
C ASP A 17 19.71 -5.98 9.08
N ALA A 18 18.93 -5.31 8.24
CA ALA A 18 17.90 -5.92 7.40
C ALA A 18 17.52 -5.03 6.20
N LEU A 19 17.07 -5.65 5.11
CA LEU A 19 16.60 -4.95 3.91
C LEU A 19 15.08 -5.16 3.73
N ALA A 20 14.31 -4.08 3.90
CA ALA A 20 12.88 -4.09 3.61
C ALA A 20 12.61 -3.77 2.13
N PHE A 21 11.61 -4.42 1.54
CA PHE A 21 11.23 -4.20 0.14
C PHE A 21 9.72 -4.29 -0.06
N GLY A 22 9.20 -3.57 -1.07
CA GLY A 22 7.79 -3.66 -1.44
C GLY A 22 7.49 -4.99 -2.13
N ARG A 23 6.69 -5.85 -1.49
CA ARG A 23 6.29 -7.17 -2.05
C ARG A 23 5.13 -7.11 -3.03
N GLY A 24 4.60 -5.91 -3.29
CA GLY A 24 3.37 -5.70 -4.03
C GLY A 24 2.14 -5.61 -3.11
N PRO A 25 0.93 -5.51 -3.69
CA PRO A 25 0.65 -5.51 -5.13
C PRO A 25 1.08 -4.22 -5.85
N GLY A 26 1.02 -4.22 -7.18
CA GLY A 26 1.45 -3.08 -8.02
C GLY A 26 1.79 -3.52 -9.45
N SER A 27 2.58 -2.72 -10.17
CA SER A 27 3.04 -3.06 -11.52
C SER A 27 3.83 -4.38 -11.52
N PHE A 28 3.37 -5.36 -12.31
CA PHE A 28 4.00 -6.69 -12.43
C PHE A 28 5.51 -6.62 -12.68
N THR A 29 5.92 -5.76 -13.62
CA THR A 29 7.32 -5.55 -13.99
C THR A 29 8.07 -4.78 -12.91
N GLY A 30 7.48 -3.69 -12.41
CA GLY A 30 8.14 -2.82 -11.41
C GLY A 30 8.41 -3.54 -10.10
N VAL A 31 7.45 -4.32 -9.61
CA VAL A 31 7.60 -5.12 -8.38
C VAL A 31 8.73 -6.13 -8.55
N ARG A 32 8.80 -6.86 -9.68
CA ARG A 32 9.87 -7.84 -9.92
C ARG A 32 11.25 -7.22 -10.05
N ILE A 33 11.37 -6.06 -10.72
CA ILE A 33 12.64 -5.32 -10.79
C ILE A 33 13.09 -4.93 -9.39
N GLY A 34 12.20 -4.34 -8.59
CA GLY A 34 12.51 -3.94 -7.21
C GLY A 34 12.94 -5.12 -6.34
N ILE A 35 12.23 -6.25 -6.41
CA ILE A 35 12.57 -7.47 -5.68
C ILE A 35 13.94 -8.01 -6.13
N GLY A 36 14.20 -8.07 -7.44
CA GLY A 36 15.49 -8.58 -7.95
C GLY A 36 16.68 -7.73 -7.49
N ILE A 37 16.53 -6.39 -7.48
CA ILE A 37 17.55 -5.49 -6.93
C ILE A 37 17.74 -5.72 -5.43
N ALA A 38 16.64 -5.80 -4.67
CA ALA A 38 16.67 -6.06 -3.23
C ALA A 38 17.37 -7.38 -2.90
N GLN A 39 17.09 -8.45 -3.66
CA GLN A 39 17.72 -9.75 -3.51
C GLN A 39 19.22 -9.70 -3.81
N GLY A 40 19.64 -9.01 -4.88
CA GLY A 40 21.06 -8.87 -5.21
C GLY A 40 21.84 -8.14 -4.12
N LEU A 41 21.28 -7.06 -3.56
CA LEU A 41 21.88 -6.32 -2.44
C LEU A 41 21.94 -7.18 -1.18
N ALA A 42 20.84 -7.84 -0.82
CA ALA A 42 20.76 -8.67 0.37
C ALA A 42 21.72 -9.86 0.30
N LEU A 43 21.86 -10.50 -0.86
CA LEU A 43 22.82 -11.58 -1.08
C LEU A 43 24.26 -11.10 -0.92
N GLY A 44 24.60 -9.95 -1.52
CA GLY A 44 25.96 -9.40 -1.46
C GLY A 44 26.39 -8.94 -0.06
N ALA A 45 25.43 -8.56 0.80
CA ALA A 45 25.68 -8.07 2.15
C ALA A 45 25.23 -9.04 3.26
N ASN A 46 24.79 -10.25 2.90
CA ASN A 46 24.27 -11.27 3.82
C ASN A 46 23.15 -10.74 4.74
N LEU A 47 22.18 -10.01 4.17
CA LEU A 47 21.11 -9.36 4.92
C LEU A 47 19.82 -10.20 4.95
N PRO A 48 19.12 -10.27 6.09
CA PRO A 48 17.74 -10.74 6.11
C PRO A 48 16.84 -9.75 5.32
N MET A 49 15.84 -10.31 4.64
CA MET A 49 14.90 -9.52 3.82
C MET A 49 13.50 -9.48 4.45
N ILE A 50 12.87 -8.31 4.42
CA ILE A 50 11.52 -8.09 4.96
C ILE A 50 10.59 -7.61 3.86
N GLY A 51 9.64 -8.45 3.45
CA GLY A 51 8.63 -8.08 2.47
C GLY A 51 7.53 -7.24 3.11
N VAL A 52 7.24 -6.07 2.54
CA VAL A 52 6.22 -5.13 3.03
C VAL A 52 5.16 -4.93 1.96
N SER A 53 3.88 -5.07 2.34
CA SER A 53 2.76 -4.81 1.43
C SER A 53 2.74 -3.36 0.97
N THR A 54 2.52 -3.16 -0.33
CA THR A 54 2.31 -1.82 -0.90
C THR A 54 1.07 -1.16 -0.29
N LEU A 55 -0.01 -1.92 -0.11
CA LEU A 55 -1.27 -1.41 0.42
C LEU A 55 -1.12 -0.99 1.88
N ALA A 56 -0.43 -1.79 2.70
CA ALA A 56 -0.10 -1.42 4.09
C ALA A 56 0.79 -0.17 4.16
N THR A 57 1.75 -0.04 3.22
CA THR A 57 2.61 1.15 3.12
C THR A 57 1.80 2.40 2.82
N MET A 58 0.76 2.30 1.99
CA MET A 58 -0.16 3.41 1.71
C MET A 58 -1.00 3.77 2.93
N ALA A 59 -1.49 2.80 3.70
CA ALA A 59 -2.18 3.05 4.96
C ALA A 59 -1.27 3.80 5.96
N GLN A 60 -0.02 3.36 6.10
CA GLN A 60 0.98 4.07 6.91
C GLN A 60 1.23 5.51 6.40
N GLY A 61 1.27 5.71 5.08
CA GLY A 61 1.37 7.04 4.48
C GLY A 61 0.17 7.94 4.80
N ALA A 62 -1.04 7.39 4.80
CA ALA A 62 -2.27 8.11 5.16
C ALA A 62 -2.23 8.58 6.63
N TRP A 63 -1.83 7.68 7.53
CA TRP A 63 -1.68 7.99 8.95
C TRP A 63 -0.64 9.10 9.19
N ARG A 64 0.54 9.00 8.54
CA ARG A 64 1.60 10.02 8.67
C ARG A 64 1.14 11.43 8.27
N LYS A 65 0.19 11.54 7.33
CA LYS A 65 -0.28 12.84 6.81
C LYS A 65 -1.52 13.37 7.52
N THR A 66 -2.44 12.48 7.91
CA THR A 66 -3.79 12.86 8.35
C THR A 66 -4.16 12.33 9.73
N GLY A 67 -3.35 11.44 10.30
CA GLY A 67 -3.66 10.72 11.53
C GLY A 67 -4.71 9.62 11.38
N ALA A 68 -5.16 9.30 10.16
CA ALA A 68 -6.17 8.28 9.93
C ALA A 68 -5.72 6.90 10.45
N THR A 69 -6.56 6.27 11.28
CA THR A 69 -6.32 4.93 11.85
C THR A 69 -7.14 3.84 11.18
N ARG A 70 -8.05 4.19 10.27
CA ARG A 70 -8.85 3.25 9.46
C ARG A 70 -8.74 3.67 8.00
N VAL A 71 -8.13 2.82 7.18
CA VAL A 71 -7.75 3.16 5.81
C VAL A 71 -8.16 2.07 4.84
N LEU A 72 -8.86 2.46 3.78
CA LEU A 72 -9.15 1.62 2.63
C LEU A 72 -8.13 1.94 1.53
N ALA A 73 -7.23 0.99 1.29
CA ALA A 73 -6.18 1.11 0.29
C ALA A 73 -6.62 0.42 -1.00
N ALA A 74 -6.56 1.18 -2.11
CA ALA A 74 -6.97 0.69 -3.42
C ALA A 74 -5.98 1.09 -4.50
N ILE A 75 -5.43 0.14 -5.25
CA ILE A 75 -4.59 0.39 -6.43
C ILE A 75 -5.31 -0.15 -7.66
N ASP A 76 -5.33 0.62 -8.74
CA ASP A 76 -5.81 0.16 -10.05
C ASP A 76 -4.99 -1.08 -10.50
N ALA A 77 -5.65 -2.24 -10.58
CA ALA A 77 -5.04 -3.50 -11.00
C ALA A 77 -5.07 -3.69 -12.52
N ARG A 78 -5.61 -2.71 -13.27
CA ARG A 78 -5.95 -2.79 -14.70
C ARG A 78 -7.12 -3.76 -14.94
N MET A 79 -7.57 -3.85 -16.19
CA MET A 79 -8.66 -4.74 -16.62
C MET A 79 -9.97 -4.58 -15.83
N GLY A 80 -10.20 -3.39 -15.27
CA GLY A 80 -11.38 -3.09 -14.47
C GLY A 80 -11.33 -3.63 -13.03
N GLU A 81 -10.19 -4.13 -12.57
CA GLU A 81 -10.02 -4.67 -11.22
C GLU A 81 -9.23 -3.71 -10.32
N VAL A 82 -9.33 -3.93 -9.01
CA VAL A 82 -8.67 -3.13 -7.97
C VAL A 82 -7.96 -4.05 -6.99
N TYR A 83 -6.69 -3.78 -6.71
CA TYR A 83 -6.03 -4.31 -5.53
C TYR A 83 -6.56 -3.57 -4.31
N TRP A 84 -7.15 -4.31 -3.37
CA TRP A 84 -7.92 -3.79 -2.25
C TRP A 84 -7.37 -4.28 -0.93
N ALA A 85 -7.43 -3.44 0.11
CA ALA A 85 -7.26 -3.85 1.50
C ALA A 85 -7.91 -2.85 2.47
N GLU A 86 -8.28 -3.37 3.65
CA GLU A 86 -8.96 -2.67 4.74
C GLU A 86 -8.07 -2.69 5.98
N TYR A 87 -7.38 -1.59 6.25
CA TYR A 87 -6.43 -1.53 7.36
C TYR A 87 -6.95 -0.76 8.55
N GLN A 88 -6.68 -1.29 9.75
CA GLN A 88 -6.95 -0.63 11.02
C GLN A 88 -5.69 -0.58 11.89
N ARG A 89 -5.41 0.58 12.46
CA ARG A 89 -4.24 0.83 13.30
C ARG A 89 -4.63 0.71 14.76
N ASN A 90 -3.99 -0.19 15.50
CA ASN A 90 -4.20 -0.33 16.94
C ASN A 90 -3.42 0.75 17.72
N ALA A 91 -3.62 0.80 19.05
CA ALA A 91 -2.99 1.79 19.93
C ALA A 91 -1.46 1.68 19.99
N GLN A 92 -0.91 0.49 19.72
CA GLN A 92 0.53 0.22 19.66
C GLN A 92 1.15 0.63 18.31
N GLY A 93 0.33 1.08 17.37
CA GLY A 93 0.79 1.47 16.07
C GLY A 93 1.11 0.30 15.14
N VAL A 94 0.41 -0.81 15.30
CA VAL A 94 0.43 -1.96 14.37
C VAL A 94 -0.80 -1.88 13.48
N TRP A 95 -0.60 -2.16 12.19
CA TRP A 95 -1.69 -2.29 11.22
C TRP A 95 -2.22 -3.73 11.20
N LEU A 96 -3.53 -3.87 11.27
CA LEU A 96 -4.29 -5.10 11.14
C LEU A 96 -5.08 -5.06 9.82
N GLY A 97 -5.43 -6.22 9.26
CA GLY A 97 -6.22 -6.31 8.02
C GLY A 97 -5.46 -6.77 6.79
N GLU A 98 -4.23 -7.28 6.92
CA GLU A 98 -3.47 -7.86 5.79
C GLU A 98 -4.21 -9.04 5.15
N GLU A 99 -5.00 -9.78 5.92
CA GLU A 99 -5.88 -10.86 5.46
C GLU A 99 -7.00 -10.39 4.52
N THR A 100 -7.25 -9.09 4.45
CA THR A 100 -8.25 -8.49 3.54
C THR A 100 -7.68 -8.16 2.16
N GLU A 101 -6.36 -8.33 1.95
CA GLU A 101 -5.71 -8.10 0.66
C GLU A 101 -6.33 -8.99 -0.44
N ALA A 102 -6.91 -8.37 -1.46
CA ALA A 102 -7.55 -9.07 -2.56
C ALA A 102 -7.47 -8.28 -3.88
N VAL A 103 -7.66 -8.99 -5.00
CA VAL A 103 -8.03 -8.37 -6.28
C VAL A 103 -9.54 -8.45 -6.39
N LEU A 104 -10.20 -7.30 -6.52
CA LEU A 104 -11.65 -7.19 -6.56
C LEU A 104 -12.12 -6.54 -7.84
N LYS A 105 -13.26 -7.01 -8.34
CA LYS A 105 -14.07 -6.30 -9.33
C LYS A 105 -14.86 -5.16 -8.67
N PRO A 106 -15.35 -4.18 -9.45
CA PRO A 106 -16.01 -3.01 -8.88
C PRO A 106 -17.28 -3.32 -8.07
N GLU A 107 -18.00 -4.38 -8.43
CA GLU A 107 -19.20 -4.83 -7.71
C GLU A 107 -18.85 -5.35 -6.32
N GLN A 108 -17.77 -6.13 -6.23
CA GLN A 108 -17.26 -6.69 -4.96
C GLN A 108 -16.74 -5.59 -4.03
N VAL A 109 -16.17 -4.50 -4.58
CA VAL A 109 -15.80 -3.32 -3.79
C VAL A 109 -17.05 -2.70 -3.16
N GLY A 110 -18.16 -2.62 -3.89
CA GLY A 110 -19.45 -2.16 -3.36
C GLY A 110 -19.94 -3.03 -2.19
N GLU A 111 -19.92 -4.35 -2.37
CA GLU A 111 -20.29 -5.33 -1.32
C GLU A 111 -19.42 -5.18 -0.05
N ARG A 112 -18.10 -4.99 -0.22
CA ARG A 112 -17.19 -4.75 0.90
C ARG A 112 -17.55 -3.46 1.63
N LEU A 113 -17.78 -2.37 0.89
CA LEU A 113 -18.16 -1.08 1.47
C LEU A 113 -19.48 -1.14 2.23
N GLU A 114 -20.44 -1.96 1.81
CA GLU A 114 -21.71 -2.16 2.54
C GLU A 114 -21.52 -2.86 3.89
N GLN A 115 -20.51 -3.73 4.01
CA GLN A 115 -20.17 -4.43 5.25
C GLN A 115 -19.39 -3.55 6.23
N LEU A 116 -18.86 -2.41 5.76
CA LEU A 116 -18.07 -1.49 6.56
C LEU A 116 -18.95 -0.44 7.25
N SER A 117 -18.58 -0.13 8.49
CA SER A 117 -19.23 0.92 9.29
C SER A 117 -18.24 1.97 9.76
N GLY A 118 -18.75 3.18 10.06
CA GLY A 118 -17.97 4.30 10.58
C GLY A 118 -17.18 5.05 9.51
N GLN A 119 -16.16 5.79 9.95
CA GLN A 119 -15.34 6.64 9.07
C GLN A 119 -14.08 5.90 8.62
N TRP A 120 -13.77 6.04 7.33
CA TRP A 120 -12.60 5.46 6.69
C TRP A 120 -11.93 6.50 5.79
N ALA A 121 -10.59 6.54 5.83
CA ALA A 121 -9.82 7.28 4.86
C ALA A 121 -9.58 6.43 3.61
N THR A 122 -9.58 7.04 2.43
CA THR A 122 -9.29 6.35 1.17
C THR A 122 -7.92 6.76 0.63
N VAL A 123 -7.15 5.78 0.13
CA VAL A 123 -5.86 6.03 -0.52
C VAL A 123 -5.66 5.18 -1.77
N GLY A 124 -4.97 5.77 -2.75
CA GLY A 124 -4.52 5.10 -3.95
C GLY A 124 -5.36 5.34 -5.20
N THR A 125 -4.86 4.83 -6.31
CA THR A 125 -5.41 5.08 -7.66
C THR A 125 -6.68 4.29 -7.95
N GLY A 126 -6.93 3.21 -7.19
CA GLY A 126 -8.08 2.33 -7.40
C GLY A 126 -9.42 3.04 -7.17
N TRP A 127 -9.45 4.09 -6.34
CA TRP A 127 -10.66 4.88 -6.09
C TRP A 127 -11.14 5.66 -7.31
N SER A 128 -10.21 6.24 -8.08
CA SER A 128 -10.53 6.92 -9.32
C SER A 128 -10.96 5.93 -10.41
N ALA A 129 -10.37 4.73 -10.42
CA ALA A 129 -10.76 3.66 -11.34
C ALA A 129 -12.17 3.12 -11.02
N TRP A 130 -12.44 2.88 -9.74
CA TRP A 130 -13.75 2.43 -9.25
C TRP A 130 -14.84 3.48 -9.47
N ALA A 131 -14.59 4.77 -9.19
CA ALA A 131 -15.58 5.82 -9.40
C ALA A 131 -16.06 5.93 -10.86
N ARG A 132 -15.18 5.60 -11.84
CA ARG A 132 -15.53 5.59 -13.26
C ARG A 132 -16.42 4.42 -13.66
N SER A 133 -16.50 3.35 -12.88
CA SER A 133 -17.36 2.20 -13.20
C SER A 133 -18.84 2.45 -12.89
N GLY A 134 -19.17 3.56 -12.22
CA GLY A 134 -20.56 3.93 -11.91
C GLY A 134 -21.15 3.23 -10.67
N ALA A 135 -20.33 2.51 -9.89
CA ALA A 135 -20.76 1.96 -8.61
C ALA A 135 -20.97 3.09 -7.59
N GLY A 136 -22.21 3.27 -7.13
CA GLY A 136 -22.57 4.34 -6.19
C GLY A 136 -22.24 3.99 -4.74
N LEU A 137 -21.91 5.01 -3.93
CA LEU A 137 -21.71 4.89 -2.48
C LEU A 137 -23.04 5.09 -1.74
N ARG A 138 -23.39 4.22 -0.78
CA ARG A 138 -24.56 4.43 0.09
C ARG A 138 -24.30 4.33 1.61
N SER A 139 -23.24 3.67 2.08
CA SER A 139 -23.09 3.31 3.51
C SER A 139 -21.91 3.94 4.26
N VAL A 140 -20.81 4.31 3.59
CA VAL A 140 -19.56 4.73 4.27
C VAL A 140 -19.25 6.21 4.06
N ALA A 141 -18.97 6.92 5.16
CA ALA A 141 -18.39 8.25 5.11
C ALA A 141 -16.90 8.15 4.72
N LEU A 142 -16.63 8.24 3.42
CA LEU A 142 -15.26 8.24 2.89
C LEU A 142 -14.66 9.64 2.99
N ARG A 143 -13.48 9.74 3.61
CA ARG A 143 -12.65 10.95 3.56
C ARG A 143 -11.45 10.69 2.67
N TRP A 144 -11.26 11.54 1.66
CA TRP A 144 -10.09 11.44 0.80
C TRP A 144 -8.81 11.72 1.60
N GLY A 145 -7.90 10.74 1.65
CA GLY A 145 -6.65 10.81 2.43
C GLY A 145 -5.47 11.46 1.69
N GLY A 146 -5.60 11.77 0.40
CA GLY A 146 -4.65 12.56 -0.38
C GLY A 146 -3.35 11.86 -0.81
N VAL A 147 -3.27 11.52 -2.10
CA VAL A 147 -2.22 11.93 -3.07
C VAL A 147 -2.93 12.11 -4.41
N ALA A 148 -3.00 13.33 -4.94
CA ALA A 148 -3.42 13.54 -6.33
C ALA A 148 -2.44 12.77 -7.24
N PRO A 149 -2.89 12.06 -8.29
CA PRO A 149 -1.94 11.58 -9.29
C PRO A 149 -1.20 12.82 -9.82
N GLY A 150 0.12 12.85 -9.66
CA GLY A 150 0.94 13.93 -10.19
C GLY A 150 0.80 13.96 -11.70
N GLY A 151 0.32 15.09 -12.22
CA GLY A 151 0.02 15.38 -13.62
C GLY A 151 -1.13 16.36 -13.70
#